data_AF-A0A2W0A3E8-F1
#
_entry.id   AF-A0A2W0A3E8-F1
#
_cell.length_a   1.000
_cell.length_b   1.000
_cell.length_c   1.000
_cell.angle_alpha   90.00
_cell.angle_beta   90.00
_cell.angle_gamma   90.00
#
_symmetry.space_group_name_H-M   'P 1'
#
loop_
_entity.id
_entity.type
_entity.pdbx_description
1 polymer ?
#
loop_
_entity_poly.entity_id
_entity_poly.type
_entity_poly.pdbx_seq_one_letter_code
_entity_poly.pdbx_strand_id
1 'polypeptide(L)'
;METNLFSPHAVDPELRRCLGAEGKFLVSYVGTMGLAQGLATVVDSAETLQTTSPQVLFLMVGEGAEKERIRGLAKARGLKNMVFLDQQPREKIPALICASDVCLVLLKKGDVFQTVIPTKMLEF
;
A
#
# COMPACT_ATOMS: atom_id res chain seq x y z
N MET A 1 -3.51 -19.11 -9.87
CA MET A 1 -3.58 -18.35 -8.60
C MET A 1 -3.16 -19.31 -7.50
N GLU A 2 -2.15 -18.95 -6.69
CA GLU A 2 -1.64 -19.82 -5.61
C GLU A 2 -2.55 -19.69 -4.37
N THR A 3 -3.71 -20.34 -4.42
CA THR A 3 -4.76 -20.25 -3.38
C THR A 3 -4.33 -20.79 -2.01
N ASN A 4 -3.26 -21.58 -1.94
CA ASN A 4 -2.72 -22.07 -0.68
C ASN A 4 -1.95 -20.99 0.09
N LEU A 5 -1.43 -19.98 -0.61
CA LEU A 5 -0.65 -18.89 -0.02
C LEU A 5 -1.50 -17.64 0.19
N PHE A 6 -2.36 -17.32 -0.79
CA PHE A 6 -3.29 -16.19 -0.74
C PHE A 6 -4.70 -16.71 -0.50
N SER A 7 -5.08 -16.78 0.77
CA SER A 7 -6.43 -17.10 1.21
C SER A 7 -6.83 -16.20 2.38
N PRO A 8 -8.15 -16.01 2.63
CA PRO A 8 -8.61 -15.22 3.75
C PRO A 8 -8.20 -15.88 5.07
N HIS A 9 -7.28 -15.25 5.80
CA HIS A 9 -6.88 -15.66 7.14
C HIS A 9 -7.41 -14.66 8.17
N ALA A 10 -7.47 -15.10 9.43
CA ALA A 10 -7.78 -14.20 10.53
C ALA A 10 -6.74 -13.06 10.57
N VAL A 11 -7.24 -11.83 10.76
CA VAL A 11 -6.40 -10.65 10.95
C VAL A 11 -5.57 -10.85 12.22
N ASP A 12 -4.25 -10.74 12.11
CA ASP A 12 -3.35 -10.73 13.26
C ASP A 12 -3.36 -9.33 13.93
N PRO A 13 -3.91 -9.19 15.15
CA PRO A 13 -3.95 -7.91 15.84
C PRO A 13 -2.56 -7.37 16.19
N GLU A 14 -1.59 -8.25 16.44
CA GLU A 14 -0.21 -7.87 16.75
C GLU A 14 0.45 -7.19 15.55
N LEU A 15 0.21 -7.71 14.35
CA LEU A 15 0.70 -7.10 13.12
C LEU A 15 0.12 -5.70 12.93
N ARG A 16 -1.19 -5.52 13.12
CA ARG A 16 -1.82 -4.19 13.04
C ARG A 16 -1.24 -3.23 14.07
N ARG A 17 -0.95 -3.69 15.29
CA ARG A 17 -0.31 -2.87 16.31
C ARG A 17 1.12 -2.48 15.94
N CYS A 18 1.93 -3.42 15.42
CA CYS A 18 3.29 -3.15 14.94
C CYS A 18 3.31 -2.11 13.80
N LEU A 19 2.28 -2.11 12.95
CA LEU A 19 2.09 -1.14 11.86
C LEU A 19 1.52 0.20 12.34
N GLY A 20 1.12 0.34 13.61
CA GLY A 20 0.42 1.52 14.12
C GLY A 20 -1.01 1.68 13.57
N ALA A 21 -1.61 0.57 13.12
CA ALA A 21 -2.92 0.46 12.47
C ALA A 21 -4.04 -0.04 13.42
N GLU A 22 -3.75 -0.19 14.72
CA GLU A 22 -4.75 -0.55 15.73
C GLU A 22 -5.88 0.50 15.77
N GLY A 23 -7.12 0.05 15.57
CA GLY A 23 -8.30 0.93 15.50
C GLY A 23 -8.37 1.88 14.30
N LYS A 24 -7.43 1.78 13.34
CA LYS A 24 -7.39 2.61 12.12
C LYS A 24 -7.97 1.88 10.93
N PHE A 25 -8.29 2.61 9.87
CA PHE A 25 -8.64 2.04 8.56
C PHE A 25 -7.37 1.95 7.70
N LEU A 26 -6.88 0.74 7.42
CA LEU A 26 -5.60 0.49 6.78
C LEU A 26 -5.75 0.32 5.27
N VAL A 27 -5.20 1.26 4.51
CA VAL A 27 -5.15 1.24 3.04
C VAL A 27 -3.73 0.88 2.60
N SER A 28 -3.57 -0.23 1.90
CA SER A 28 -2.25 -0.77 1.57
C SER A 28 -1.96 -0.73 0.09
N TYR A 29 -0.76 -0.30 -0.28
CA TYR A 29 -0.16 -0.56 -1.57
C TYR A 29 0.99 -1.55 -1.37
N VAL A 30 0.93 -2.71 -2.03
CA VAL A 30 1.96 -3.74 -1.96
C VAL A 30 2.47 -4.03 -3.36
N GLY A 31 3.71 -3.67 -3.68
CA GLY A 31 4.27 -3.92 -5.01
C GLY A 31 5.42 -3.00 -5.38
N THR A 32 5.79 -3.05 -6.66
CA THR A 32 6.89 -2.24 -7.21
C THR A 32 6.53 -0.76 -7.26
N MET A 33 7.28 0.05 -6.52
CA MET A 33 7.15 1.51 -6.52
C MET A 33 7.84 2.13 -7.74
N GLY A 34 7.23 1.94 -8.91
CA GLY A 34 7.72 2.46 -10.18
C GLY A 34 6.96 3.69 -10.69
N LEU A 35 7.49 4.27 -11.76
CA LEU A 35 6.94 5.48 -12.40
C LEU A 35 5.53 5.27 -12.95
N ALA A 36 5.21 4.04 -13.37
CA ALA A 36 3.92 3.70 -13.94
C ALA A 36 2.79 3.62 -12.90
N GLN A 37 3.11 3.48 -11.61
CA GLN A 37 2.11 3.23 -10.56
C GLN A 37 1.47 4.50 -9.98
N GLY A 38 1.89 5.70 -10.41
CA GLY A 38 1.15 6.92 -10.04
C GLY A 38 1.12 7.24 -8.55
N LEU A 39 2.11 6.77 -7.78
CA LEU A 39 2.10 6.80 -6.31
C LEU A 39 1.97 8.19 -5.68
N ALA A 40 2.23 9.27 -6.43
CA ALA A 40 1.99 10.64 -5.97
C ALA A 40 0.52 10.86 -5.57
N THR A 41 -0.43 10.23 -6.28
CA THR A 41 -1.85 10.34 -5.96
C THR A 41 -2.18 9.78 -4.58
N VAL A 42 -1.44 8.76 -4.10
CA VAL A 42 -1.60 8.24 -2.73
C VAL A 42 -1.14 9.27 -1.71
N VAL A 43 -0.05 9.99 -1.99
CA VAL A 43 0.44 11.07 -1.12
C VAL A 43 -0.55 12.22 -1.06
N ASP A 44 -1.12 12.62 -2.20
CA ASP A 44 -2.15 13.68 -2.26
C ASP A 44 -3.41 13.27 -1.48
N SER A 45 -3.79 12.00 -1.57
CA SER A 45 -4.91 11.43 -0.81
C SER A 45 -4.61 11.39 0.68
N ALA A 46 -3.41 10.97 1.07
CA ALA A 46 -2.98 10.91 2.46
C ALA A 46 -2.96 12.30 3.11
N GLU A 47 -2.50 13.32 2.41
CA GLU A 47 -2.53 14.72 2.87
C GLU A 47 -3.95 15.19 3.15
N THR A 48 -4.87 14.97 2.21
CA THR A 48 -6.28 15.34 2.38
C THR A 48 -6.90 14.61 3.58
N LEU A 49 -6.76 13.28 3.60
CA LEU A 49 -7.38 12.42 4.62
C LEU A 49 -6.76 12.58 5.99
N GLN A 50 -5.52 13.03 6.12
CA GLN A 50 -4.95 13.34 7.44
C GLN A 50 -5.80 14.37 8.18
N THR A 51 -6.44 15.31 7.45
CA THR A 51 -7.28 16.35 8.04
C THR A 51 -8.75 15.95 8.09
N THR A 52 -9.27 15.29 7.06
CA THR A 52 -10.70 14.98 6.95
C THR A 52 -11.08 13.62 7.54
N SER A 53 -10.13 12.70 7.71
CA SER A 53 -10.35 11.33 8.18
C SER A 53 -9.08 10.76 8.85
N PRO A 54 -8.70 11.28 10.03
CA PRO A 54 -7.43 10.97 10.69
C PRO A 54 -7.27 9.50 11.12
N GLN A 55 -8.35 8.71 11.08
CA GLN A 55 -8.34 7.27 11.30
C GLN A 55 -7.77 6.48 10.12
N VAL A 56 -7.61 7.07 8.94
CA VAL A 56 -7.05 6.39 7.77
C VAL A 56 -5.53 6.34 7.87
N LEU A 57 -4.95 5.16 7.67
CA LEU A 57 -3.51 4.93 7.60
C LEU A 57 -3.15 4.29 6.25
N PHE A 58 -2.12 4.82 5.61
CA PHE A 58 -1.57 4.25 4.38
C PHE A 58 -0.35 3.39 4.67
N LEU A 59 -0.33 2.15 4.20
CA LEU A 59 0.82 1.26 4.24
C LEU A 59 1.39 1.09 2.83
N MET A 60 2.65 1.46 2.64
CA MET A 60 3.35 1.39 1.36
C MET A 60 4.46 0.34 1.46
N VAL A 61 4.31 -0.82 0.81
CA VAL A 61 5.24 -1.95 0.89
C VAL A 61 5.89 -2.21 -0.46
N GLY A 62 7.22 -2.19 -0.49
CA GLY A 62 8.00 -2.59 -1.66
C GLY A 62 9.15 -1.64 -2.01
N GLU A 63 9.78 -1.93 -3.14
CA GLU A 63 10.92 -1.19 -3.68
C GLU A 63 10.63 -0.62 -5.07
N GLY A 64 11.42 0.35 -5.49
CA GLY A 64 11.43 0.83 -6.86
C GLY A 64 11.97 2.25 -6.99
N ALA A 65 12.12 2.68 -8.24
CA ALA A 65 12.72 3.97 -8.59
C ALA A 65 12.02 5.18 -7.94
N GLU A 66 10.72 5.07 -7.62
CA GLU A 66 9.94 6.16 -7.05
C GLU A 66 9.91 6.18 -5.52
N LYS A 67 10.41 5.14 -4.84
CA LYS A 67 10.25 4.98 -3.39
C LYS A 67 10.78 6.18 -2.60
N GLU A 68 12.04 6.55 -2.81
CA GLU A 68 12.66 7.67 -2.09
C GLU A 68 12.00 9.00 -2.43
N ARG A 69 11.55 9.19 -3.68
CA ARG A 69 10.82 10.39 -4.10
C ARG A 69 9.49 10.51 -3.36
N ILE A 70 8.72 9.42 -3.27
CA ILE A 70 7.42 9.38 -2.58
C ILE A 70 7.58 9.56 -1.07
N ARG A 71 8.56 8.88 -0.47
CA ARG A 71 8.88 9.02 0.96
C ARG A 71 9.32 10.44 1.29
N GLY A 72 10.15 11.05 0.43
CA GLY A 72 10.56 12.44 0.54
C GLY A 72 9.39 13.42 0.46
N LEU A 73 8.46 13.19 -0.48
CA LEU A 73 7.25 14.01 -0.62
C LEU A 73 6.35 13.94 0.62
N ALA A 74 6.12 12.73 1.15
CA ALA A 74 5.34 12.54 2.38
C ALA A 74 5.99 13.24 3.58
N LYS A 75 7.32 13.15 3.71
CA LYS A 75 8.08 13.85 4.75
C LYS A 75 8.00 15.37 4.60
N ALA A 76 8.18 15.89 3.39
CA ALA A 76 8.11 17.33 3.10
C ALA A 76 6.74 17.93 3.42
N ARG A 77 5.66 17.15 3.23
CA ARG A 77 4.28 17.53 3.58
C ARG A 77 3.90 17.23 5.03
N GLY A 78 4.83 16.70 5.84
CA GLY A 78 4.59 16.41 7.25
C GLY A 78 3.53 15.33 7.50
N LEU A 79 3.38 14.37 6.58
CA LEU A 79 2.38 13.32 6.69
C LEU A 79 2.76 12.31 7.78
N LYS A 80 1.82 12.04 8.68
CA LYS A 80 1.92 11.10 9.80
C LYS A 80 1.05 9.86 9.62
N ASN A 81 0.18 9.88 8.62
CA ASN A 81 -0.72 8.78 8.26
C ASN A 81 -0.18 7.92 7.12
N MET A 82 1.14 7.82 6.98
CA MET A 82 1.79 6.93 6.02
C MET A 82 2.92 6.13 6.68
N VAL A 83 2.95 4.82 6.43
CA VAL A 83 3.98 3.88 6.86
C VAL A 83 4.63 3.28 5.61
N PHE A 84 5.96 3.27 5.57
CA PHE A 84 6.72 2.70 4.48
C PHE A 84 7.48 1.47 4.98
N LEU A 85 7.30 0.34 4.31
CA LEU A 85 8.09 -0.86 4.52
C LEU A 85 8.87 -1.19 3.26
N ASP A 86 10.10 -1.65 3.44
CA ASP A 86 10.91 -2.23 2.38
C ASP A 86 10.25 -3.50 1.84
N GLN A 87 10.75 -4.03 0.73
CA GLN A 87 10.29 -5.31 0.20
C GLN A 87 10.32 -6.40 1.29
N GLN A 88 9.19 -7.08 1.44
CA GLN A 88 9.02 -8.16 2.39
C GLN A 88 9.16 -9.53 1.71
N PRO A 89 9.59 -10.57 2.45
CA PRO A 89 9.51 -11.95 1.99
C PRO A 89 8.10 -12.31 1.50
N ARG A 90 8.01 -13.14 0.45
CA ARG A 90 6.73 -13.48 -0.22
C ARG A 90 5.72 -14.08 0.76
N GLU A 91 6.21 -14.85 1.73
CA GLU A 91 5.43 -15.54 2.76
C GLU A 91 4.78 -14.58 3.75
N LYS A 92 5.31 -13.35 3.89
CA LYS A 92 4.74 -12.31 4.77
C LYS A 92 3.68 -11.46 4.07
N ILE A 93 3.62 -11.49 2.74
CA ILE A 93 2.69 -10.66 1.97
C ILE A 93 1.22 -11.00 2.28
N PRO A 94 0.78 -12.27 2.36
CA PRO A 94 -0.60 -12.59 2.71
C PRO A 94 -1.04 -12.00 4.06
N ALA A 95 -0.16 -12.00 5.06
CA ALA A 95 -0.46 -11.43 6.37
C ALA A 95 -0.67 -9.91 6.31
N LEU A 96 0.14 -9.20 5.52
CA LEU A 96 -0.03 -7.76 5.29
C LEU A 96 -1.32 -7.45 4.53
N ILE A 97 -1.65 -8.27 3.52
CA ILE A 97 -2.91 -8.16 2.78
C ILE A 97 -4.11 -8.39 3.71
N CYS A 98 -4.10 -9.47 4.50
CA CYS A 98 -5.17 -9.77 5.46
C CYS A 98 -5.30 -8.68 6.53
N ALA A 99 -4.19 -8.06 6.94
CA ALA A 99 -4.22 -6.94 7.89
C ALA A 99 -4.83 -5.65 7.31
N SER A 100 -4.96 -5.55 5.98
CA SER A 100 -5.44 -4.35 5.29
C SER A 100 -6.96 -4.35 5.16
N ASP A 101 -7.57 -3.18 5.31
CA ASP A 101 -9.00 -2.99 5.05
C ASP A 101 -9.27 -2.80 3.54
N VAL A 102 -8.31 -2.20 2.82
CA VAL A 102 -8.32 -2.05 1.35
C VAL A 102 -6.91 -2.21 0.79
N CYS A 103 -6.77 -2.91 -0.34
CA CYS A 103 -5.53 -2.97 -1.12
C CYS A 103 -5.64 -2.18 -2.44
N LEU A 104 -4.67 -1.32 -2.72
CA LEU A 104 -4.62 -0.46 -3.89
C LEU A 104 -3.87 -1.11 -5.05
N VAL A 105 -4.49 -1.11 -6.22
CA VAL A 105 -3.87 -1.41 -7.51
C VAL A 105 -3.84 -0.14 -8.33
N LEU A 106 -2.65 0.39 -8.61
CA LEU A 106 -2.49 1.69 -9.24
C LEU A 106 -1.72 1.56 -10.56
N LEU A 107 -2.23 2.25 -11.57
CA LEU A 107 -1.60 2.38 -12.88
C LEU A 107 -1.93 3.77 -13.44
N LYS A 108 -0.92 4.51 -13.87
CA LYS A 108 -1.10 5.79 -14.56
C LYS A 108 -1.87 5.55 -15.86
N LYS A 109 -2.78 6.46 -16.17
CA LYS A 109 -3.43 6.49 -17.48
C LYS A 109 -2.36 6.76 -18.54
N GLY A 110 -2.24 5.86 -19.51
CA GLY A 110 -1.38 5.98 -20.68
C GLY A 110 -1.72 4.90 -21.70
N ASP A 111 -1.59 5.19 -22.98
CA ASP A 111 -2.06 4.32 -24.06
C ASP A 111 -1.42 2.93 -24.05
N VAL A 112 -0.17 2.84 -23.58
CA VAL A 112 0.59 1.58 -23.43
C VAL A 112 0.02 0.68 -22.32
N PHE A 113 -0.73 1.24 -21.36
CA PHE A 113 -1.23 0.53 -20.19
C PHE A 113 -2.67 0.04 -20.33
N GLN A 114 -3.34 0.33 -21.45
CA GLN A 114 -4.72 -0.11 -21.74
C GLN A 114 -4.84 -1.63 -21.91
N THR A 115 -3.73 -2.32 -22.20
CA THR A 115 -3.70 -3.77 -22.45
C THR A 115 -3.04 -4.58 -21.32
N VAL A 116 -2.62 -3.92 -20.23
CA VAL A 116 -1.87 -4.56 -19.15
C VAL A 116 -2.84 -4.94 -18.02
N ILE A 117 -2.94 -6.24 -17.73
CA ILE A 117 -3.65 -6.73 -16.54
C ILE A 117 -2.67 -6.70 -15.36
N PRO A 118 -2.93 -5.91 -14.30
CA PRO A 118 -2.06 -5.90 -13.13
C PRO A 118 -2.14 -7.25 -12.42
N THR A 119 -1.08 -8.04 -12.48
CA THR A 119 -1.03 -9.39 -11.89
C THR A 119 -1.19 -9.38 -10.37
N LYS A 120 -0.91 -8.24 -9.71
CA LYS A 120 -1.11 -8.04 -8.27
C LYS A 120 -2.58 -8.21 -7.84
N MET A 121 -3.55 -7.98 -8.73
CA MET A 121 -4.96 -8.28 -8.46
C MET A 121 -5.22 -9.75 -8.15
N LEU A 122 -4.37 -10.66 -8.62
CA LEU A 122 -4.51 -12.10 -8.37
C LEU A 122 -3.96 -12.52 -6.99
N GLU A 123 -3.35 -11.59 -6.25
CA GLU A 123 -2.83 -11.81 -4.91
C GLU A 123 -3.74 -11.22 -3.80
N PHE A 124 -4.67 -10.33 -4.16
CA PHE A 124 -5.61 -9.70 -3.22
C PHE A 124 -6.92 -10.49 -3.06
#